data_AF-A0A8I0PU88-F1
#
_entry.id   AF-A0A8I0PU88-F1
#
_cell.length_a   1.000
_cell.length_b   1.000
_cell.length_c   1.000
_cell.angle_alpha   90.00
_cell.angle_beta   90.00
_cell.angle_gamma   90.00
#
_symmetry.space_group_name_H-M   'P 1'
#
loop_
_entity.id
_entity.type
_entity.pdbx_description
1 polymer ?
#
loop_
_entity_poly.entity_id
_entity_poly.type
_entity_poly.pdbx_seq_one_letter_code
_entity_poly.pdbx_strand_id
1 'polypeptide(L)'
;MERNKLIQLIHVGKSKLNMDTDTYRQLLVNLTGIASTGTMNAHQLSKVLAAMKGKGFRVKPAGKAKTRRPLVDYPQATKLRALWLEMHTQGFVRDSSEGALRRWVKRETKVDHLEWLTTAQASLAIEKLKNWQIRALKKQREVT
;
A
#
# COMPACT_ATOMS: atom_id res chain seq x y z
N MET A 1 16.65 10.98 -9.84
CA MET A 1 16.41 10.49 -8.46
C MET A 1 16.64 11.67 -7.54
N GLU A 2 15.64 12.08 -6.77
CA GLU A 2 15.75 13.24 -5.87
C GLU A 2 16.83 13.01 -4.78
N ARG A 3 17.64 14.03 -4.51
CA ARG A 3 18.73 14.00 -3.51
C ARG A 3 18.25 13.50 -2.14
N ASN A 4 17.09 13.99 -1.70
CA ASN A 4 16.49 13.61 -0.42
C ASN A 4 16.16 12.11 -0.35
N LYS A 5 15.73 11.53 -1.48
CA LYS A 5 15.44 10.09 -1.58
C LYS A 5 16.71 9.24 -1.48
N LEU A 6 17.85 9.73 -2.01
CA LEU A 6 19.14 9.05 -1.86
C LEU A 6 19.62 9.05 -0.40
N ILE A 7 19.49 10.18 0.29
CA ILE A 7 19.83 10.28 1.73
C ILE A 7 18.98 9.32 2.55
N GLN A 8 17.66 9.28 2.30
CA GLN A 8 16.77 8.32 2.96
C GLN A 8 17.19 6.87 2.74
N LEU A 9 17.51 6.50 1.49
CA LEU A 9 17.97 5.14 1.17
C LEU A 9 19.29 4.79 1.85
N ILE A 10 20.22 5.74 1.95
CA ILE A 10 21.50 5.54 2.63
C ILE A 10 21.27 5.32 4.13
N HIS A 11 20.41 6.10 4.78
CA HIS A 11 20.08 5.90 6.19
C HIS A 11 19.35 4.57 6.45
N VAL A 12 18.43 4.17 5.56
CA VAL A 12 17.81 2.84 5.60
C VAL A 12 18.88 1.75 5.42
N GLY A 13 19.82 1.95 4.50
CA GLY A 13 20.94 1.05 4.28
C GLY A 13 21.81 0.89 5.53
N LYS A 14 22.10 1.97 6.26
CA LYS A 14 22.86 1.94 7.51
C LYS A 14 22.19 1.00 8.51
N SER A 15 20.88 1.18 8.73
CA SER A 15 20.10 0.32 9.63
C SER A 15 20.02 -1.13 9.14
N LYS A 16 19.89 -1.35 7.82
CA LYS A 16 19.77 -2.71 7.25
C LYS A 16 21.08 -3.49 7.24
N LEU A 17 22.20 -2.80 7.15
CA LEU A 17 23.54 -3.41 7.23
C LEU A 17 24.08 -3.44 8.67
N ASN A 18 23.27 -3.04 9.65
CA ASN A 18 23.64 -2.95 11.06
C ASN A 18 24.96 -2.20 11.30
N MET A 19 25.19 -1.13 10.53
CA MET A 19 26.38 -0.30 10.66
C MET A 19 26.21 0.64 11.85
N ASP A 20 27.17 0.60 12.77
CA ASP A 20 27.27 1.59 13.82
C ASP A 20 27.60 2.98 13.24
N THR A 21 27.47 4.01 14.07
CA THR A 21 27.63 5.39 13.62
C THR A 21 29.06 5.72 13.23
N ASP A 22 30.06 5.10 13.86
CA ASP A 22 31.47 5.35 13.56
C ASP A 22 31.87 4.69 12.24
N THR A 23 31.57 3.39 12.07
CA THR A 23 31.76 2.65 10.81
C THR A 23 31.04 3.33 9.64
N TYR A 24 29.83 3.86 9.88
CA TYR A 24 29.10 4.62 8.88
C TYR A 24 29.81 5.92 8.50
N ARG A 25 30.30 6.70 9.47
CA ARG A 25 31.05 7.95 9.20
C ARG A 25 32.36 7.66 8.47
N GLN A 26 33.09 6.62 8.88
CA GLN A 26 34.31 6.20 8.19
C GLN A 26 34.03 5.79 6.74
N LEU A 27 32.94 5.04 6.48
CA LEU A 27 32.52 4.68 5.13
C LEU A 27 32.25 5.92 4.26
N LEU A 28 31.59 6.94 4.82
CA LEU A 28 31.32 8.20 4.12
C LEU A 28 32.61 8.94 3.79
N VAL A 29 33.49 9.14 4.77
CA VAL A 29 34.80 9.81 4.58
C VAL A 29 35.66 9.06 3.56
N ASN A 30 35.75 7.73 3.65
CA ASN A 30 36.55 6.92 2.73
C ASN A 30 36.06 7.01 1.28
N LEU A 31 34.76 7.22 1.05
CA LEU A 31 34.20 7.24 -0.30
C LEU A 31 34.12 8.64 -0.91
N THR A 32 33.88 9.66 -0.09
CA THR A 32 33.56 11.03 -0.55
C THR A 32 34.40 12.12 0.11
N GLY A 33 35.18 11.81 1.15
CA GLY A 33 35.94 12.78 1.95
C GLY A 33 35.09 13.56 2.95
N ILE A 34 33.78 13.32 3.02
CA ILE A 34 32.84 14.11 3.81
C ILE A 34 32.11 13.19 4.79
N ALA A 35 32.09 13.56 6.08
CA ALA A 35 31.47 12.75 7.14
C ALA A 35 29.93 12.91 7.24
N SER A 36 29.32 13.72 6.38
CA SER A 36 27.89 14.06 6.43
C SER A 36 27.23 13.92 5.06
N THR A 37 26.13 13.16 5.00
CA THR A 37 25.28 13.05 3.80
C THR A 37 24.51 14.35 3.50
N GLY A 38 24.42 15.25 4.48
CA GLY A 38 23.72 16.54 4.37
C GLY A 38 24.49 17.59 3.55
N THR A 39 25.80 17.45 3.40
CA THR A 39 26.65 18.36 2.60
C THR A 39 27.09 17.73 1.27
N MET A 40 26.75 16.46 1.03
CA MET A 40 27.10 15.75 -0.21
C MET A 40 26.22 16.15 -1.39
N ASN A 41 26.82 16.10 -2.59
CA ASN A 41 26.12 16.23 -3.86
C ASN A 41 25.44 14.91 -4.29
N ALA A 42 24.57 14.97 -5.30
CA ALA A 42 23.83 13.79 -5.77
C ALA A 42 24.73 12.66 -6.29
N HIS A 43 25.86 12.99 -6.93
CA HIS A 43 26.83 12.02 -7.45
C HIS A 43 27.54 11.25 -6.33
N GLN A 44 27.97 11.96 -5.28
CA GLN A 44 28.58 11.40 -4.08
C GLN A 44 27.60 10.47 -3.34
N LEU A 45 26.34 10.90 -3.18
CA LEU A 45 25.30 10.06 -2.57
C LEU A 45 25.02 8.79 -3.38
N SER A 46 25.05 8.89 -4.71
CA SER A 46 24.90 7.72 -5.60
C SER A 46 26.07 6.74 -5.43
N LYS A 47 27.32 7.24 -5.33
CA LYS A 47 28.52 6.43 -5.09
C LYS A 47 28.46 5.69 -3.75
N VAL A 48 28.03 6.39 -2.69
CA VAL A 48 27.81 5.78 -1.36
C VAL A 48 26.75 4.68 -1.44
N LEU A 49 25.61 4.97 -2.07
CA LEU A 49 24.54 3.99 -2.24
C LEU A 49 25.00 2.76 -3.04
N ALA A 50 25.83 2.94 -4.07
CA ALA A 50 26.41 1.84 -4.84
C ALA A 50 27.36 0.97 -3.99
N ALA A 51 28.20 1.59 -3.16
CA ALA A 51 29.06 0.87 -2.23
C ALA A 51 28.25 0.07 -1.19
N MET A 52 27.16 0.64 -0.68
CA MET A 52 26.24 -0.06 0.22
C MET A 52 25.56 -1.24 -0.48
N LYS A 53 25.17 -1.10 -1.75
CA LYS A 53 24.63 -2.21 -2.55
C LYS A 53 25.64 -3.36 -2.70
N GLY A 54 26.90 -3.04 -2.95
CA GLY A 54 27.99 -4.03 -2.98
C GLY A 54 28.18 -4.77 -1.66
N LYS A 55 27.94 -4.10 -0.52
CA LYS A 55 27.96 -4.70 0.83
C LYS A 55 26.68 -5.49 1.18
N GLY A 56 25.76 -5.68 0.23
CA GLY A 56 24.54 -6.48 0.41
C GLY A 56 23.26 -5.67 0.59
N PHE A 57 23.29 -4.33 0.50
CA PHE A 57 22.08 -3.52 0.57
C PHE A 57 21.23 -3.68 -0.70
N ARG A 58 20.10 -4.38 -0.60
CA ARG A 58 19.14 -4.47 -1.69
C ARG A 58 18.00 -3.49 -1.46
N VAL A 59 17.88 -2.49 -2.34
CA VAL A 59 16.71 -1.60 -2.38
C VAL A 59 15.53 -2.42 -2.90
N LYS A 60 14.73 -2.97 -2.00
CA LYS A 60 13.43 -3.54 -2.40
C LYS A 60 12.59 -2.37 -2.93
N PRO A 61 11.97 -2.49 -4.12
CA PRO A 61 10.94 -1.53 -4.51
C PRO A 61 9.91 -1.49 -3.38
N ALA A 62 9.41 -0.30 -3.06
CA ALA A 62 8.39 -0.14 -2.02
C ALA A 62 7.23 -1.07 -2.35
N GLY A 63 7.19 -2.23 -1.70
CA GLY A 63 6.07 -3.14 -1.80
C GLY A 63 4.87 -2.34 -1.35
N LYS A 64 3.82 -2.28 -2.18
CA LYS A 64 2.54 -1.69 -1.77
C LYS A 64 2.26 -2.22 -0.37
N ALA A 65 2.13 -1.30 0.60
CA ALA A 65 1.91 -1.68 1.98
C ALA A 65 0.79 -2.72 2.00
N LYS A 66 1.12 -3.97 2.31
CA LYS A 66 0.11 -4.98 2.57
C LYS A 66 -0.53 -4.52 3.87
N THR A 67 -1.61 -3.76 3.77
CA THR A 67 -2.56 -3.54 4.84
C THR A 67 -3.22 -4.88 5.17
N ARG A 68 -2.45 -5.83 5.69
CA ARG A 68 -2.94 -7.02 6.37
C ARG A 68 -3.17 -6.60 7.81
N ARG A 69 -4.16 -5.72 8.03
CA ARG A 69 -4.81 -5.69 9.35
C ARG A 69 -5.75 -6.89 9.41
N PRO A 70 -5.90 -7.53 10.58
CA PRO A 70 -6.78 -8.68 10.75
C PRO A 70 -8.18 -8.35 10.24
N LEU A 71 -8.80 -9.29 9.52
CA LEU A 71 -10.22 -9.20 9.19
C LEU A 71 -10.99 -9.15 10.51
N VAL A 72 -11.53 -7.98 10.87
CA VAL A 72 -12.51 -7.93 11.94
C VAL A 72 -13.75 -8.69 11.46
N ASP A 73 -14.05 -9.79 12.14
CA ASP A 73 -15.21 -10.67 11.94
C ASP A 73 -16.47 -10.01 12.53
N TYR A 74 -16.94 -8.94 11.88
CA TYR A 74 -18.31 -8.49 12.12
C TYR A 74 -19.22 -9.02 10.99
N PRO A 75 -20.36 -9.68 11.30
CA PRO A 75 -21.19 -10.36 10.31
C PRO A 75 -21.56 -9.53 9.07
N GLN A 76 -21.73 -8.22 9.24
CA GLN A 76 -22.08 -7.34 8.12
C GLN A 76 -20.90 -7.08 7.16
N ALA A 77 -19.66 -7.00 7.67
CA ALA A 77 -18.48 -6.87 6.82
C ALA A 77 -18.26 -8.15 5.99
N THR A 78 -18.50 -9.31 6.59
CA THR A 78 -18.48 -10.61 5.89
C THR A 78 -19.54 -10.67 4.80
N LYS A 79 -20.75 -10.18 5.06
CA LYS A 79 -21.82 -10.10 4.05
C LYS A 79 -21.49 -9.16 2.89
N LEU A 80 -20.91 -7.99 3.17
CA LEU A 80 -20.42 -7.07 2.12
C LEU A 80 -19.37 -7.72 1.22
N ARG A 81 -18.42 -8.44 1.82
CA ARG A 81 -17.38 -9.18 1.08
C ARG A 81 -17.98 -10.27 0.21
N ALA A 82 -18.88 -11.08 0.76
CA ALA A 82 -19.54 -12.16 0.03
C ALA A 82 -20.30 -11.63 -1.20
N LEU A 83 -21.10 -10.58 -1.02
CA LEU A 83 -21.87 -9.97 -2.09
C LEU A 83 -20.96 -9.34 -3.16
N TRP A 84 -19.86 -8.70 -2.76
CA TRP A 84 -18.87 -8.16 -3.69
C TRP A 84 -18.22 -9.23 -4.56
N LEU A 85 -17.84 -10.37 -3.95
CA LEU A 85 -17.27 -11.50 -4.66
C LEU A 85 -18.29 -12.12 -5.62
N GLU A 86 -19.55 -12.26 -5.21
CA GLU A 86 -20.63 -12.74 -6.06
C GLU A 86 -20.88 -11.83 -7.27
N MET A 87 -20.89 -10.51 -7.08
CA MET A 87 -21.01 -9.58 -8.21
C MET A 87 -19.80 -9.62 -9.14
N HIS A 88 -18.62 -9.99 -8.63
CA HIS A 88 -17.44 -10.21 -9.46
C HIS A 88 -17.53 -11.53 -10.25
N THR A 89 -18.03 -12.62 -9.65
CA THR A 89 -18.25 -13.88 -10.39
C THR A 89 -19.32 -13.73 -11.46
N GLN A 90 -20.33 -12.88 -11.24
CA GLN A 90 -21.33 -12.49 -12.23
C GLN A 90 -20.78 -11.55 -13.33
N GLY A 91 -19.53 -11.08 -13.19
CA GLY A 91 -18.86 -10.21 -14.18
C GLY A 91 -19.25 -8.73 -14.09
N PHE A 92 -20.04 -8.31 -13.09
CA PHE A 92 -20.45 -6.92 -12.92
C PHE A 92 -19.37 -6.04 -12.27
N VAL A 93 -18.52 -6.66 -11.46
CA VAL A 93 -17.39 -6.01 -10.81
C VAL A 93 -16.09 -6.51 -11.43
N ARG A 94 -15.20 -5.59 -11.80
CA ARG A 94 -13.90 -5.90 -12.45
C ARG A 94 -12.79 -6.30 -11.48
N ASP A 95 -12.87 -5.85 -10.22
CA ASP A 95 -11.82 -6.03 -9.21
C ASP A 95 -12.43 -6.59 -7.92
N SER A 96 -12.16 -7.86 -7.64
CA SER A 96 -12.62 -8.59 -6.45
C SER A 96 -11.85 -8.21 -5.17
N SER A 97 -10.81 -7.39 -5.25
CA SER A 97 -9.96 -7.09 -4.10
C SER A 97 -10.68 -6.31 -3.00
N GLU A 98 -10.29 -6.56 -1.75
CA GLU A 98 -10.81 -5.82 -0.59
C GLU A 98 -10.51 -4.32 -0.69
N GLY A 99 -9.42 -3.94 -1.38
CA GLY A 99 -9.10 -2.55 -1.65
C GLY A 99 -10.15 -1.87 -2.54
N ALA A 100 -10.71 -2.57 -3.53
CA ALA A 100 -11.79 -2.05 -4.37
C ALA A 100 -13.10 -1.92 -3.59
N LEU A 101 -13.45 -2.93 -2.78
CA LEU A 101 -14.60 -2.87 -1.89
C LEU A 101 -14.49 -1.69 -0.92
N ARG A 102 -13.33 -1.49 -0.27
CA ARG A 102 -13.11 -0.35 0.65
C ARG A 102 -13.28 0.99 -0.05
N ARG A 103 -12.73 1.16 -1.26
CA ARG A 103 -12.90 2.39 -2.05
C ARG A 103 -14.37 2.66 -2.38
N TRP A 104 -15.11 1.61 -2.74
CA TRP A 104 -16.55 1.73 -3.02
C TRP A 104 -17.33 2.10 -1.75
N VAL A 105 -17.11 1.40 -0.63
CA VAL A 105 -17.78 1.72 0.64
C VAL A 105 -17.46 3.14 1.10
N LYS A 106 -16.20 3.57 1.02
CA LYS A 106 -15.80 4.95 1.35
C LYS A 106 -16.60 5.97 0.56
N ARG A 107 -16.86 5.73 -0.73
CA ARG A 107 -17.67 6.63 -1.56
C ARG A 107 -19.13 6.68 -1.08
N GLU A 108 -19.68 5.55 -0.66
CA GLU A 108 -21.10 5.45 -0.29
C GLU A 108 -21.41 5.88 1.15
N THR A 109 -20.50 5.64 2.10
CA THR A 109 -20.72 5.89 3.54
C THR A 109 -19.80 6.95 4.13
N LYS A 110 -18.82 7.44 3.36
CA LYS A 110 -17.72 8.33 3.80
C LYS A 110 -16.80 7.73 4.86
N VAL A 111 -16.88 6.41 5.08
CA VAL A 111 -16.04 5.69 6.06
C VAL A 111 -14.87 5.00 5.35
N ASP A 112 -13.64 5.25 5.83
CA ASP A 112 -12.42 4.72 5.23
C ASP A 112 -12.25 3.21 5.39
N HIS A 113 -12.66 2.68 6.53
CA HIS A 113 -12.44 1.30 6.91
C HIS A 113 -13.75 0.59 7.21
N LEU A 114 -13.93 -0.62 6.67
CA LEU A 114 -15.11 -1.45 6.94
C LEU A 114 -15.32 -1.69 8.45
N GLU A 115 -14.24 -1.68 9.23
CA GLU A 115 -14.24 -1.86 10.68
C GLU A 115 -14.86 -0.67 11.45
N TRP A 116 -14.98 0.49 10.82
CA TRP A 116 -15.56 1.70 11.41
C TRP A 116 -17.01 1.93 10.97
N LEU A 117 -17.58 1.03 10.18
CA LEU A 117 -18.98 1.13 9.79
C LEU A 117 -19.87 0.89 11.01
N THR A 118 -20.82 1.81 11.23
CA THR A 118 -21.94 1.52 12.10
C THR A 118 -22.88 0.50 11.46
N THR A 119 -23.67 -0.19 12.27
CA THR A 119 -24.69 -1.14 11.80
C THR A 119 -25.62 -0.52 10.75
N ALA A 120 -26.01 0.74 10.92
CA ALA A 120 -26.86 1.46 9.97
C ALA A 120 -26.14 1.72 8.63
N GLN A 121 -24.88 2.13 8.68
CA GLN A 121 -24.08 2.38 7.47
C GLN A 121 -23.78 1.10 6.70
N ALA A 122 -23.48 0.01 7.41
CA ALA A 122 -23.24 -1.28 6.79
C ALA A 122 -24.52 -1.87 6.18
N SER A 123 -25.68 -1.76 6.85
CA SER A 123 -26.98 -2.09 6.24
C SER A 123 -27.27 -1.26 4.98
N LEU A 124 -27.03 0.05 5.01
CA LEU A 124 -27.19 0.92 3.84
C LEU A 124 -26.29 0.50 2.68
N ALA A 125 -25.03 0.16 2.97
CA ALA A 125 -24.09 -0.32 1.95
C ALA A 125 -24.53 -1.66 1.34
N ILE A 126 -25.04 -2.59 2.16
CA ILE A 126 -25.57 -3.88 1.68
C ILE A 126 -26.76 -3.67 0.75
N GLU A 127 -27.72 -2.83 1.12
CA GLU A 127 -28.91 -2.56 0.29
C GLU A 127 -28.53 -1.87 -1.03
N LYS A 128 -27.56 -0.95 -1.00
CA LYS A 128 -27.02 -0.34 -2.22
C LYS A 128 -26.36 -1.36 -3.16
N LEU A 129 -25.58 -2.31 -2.62
CA LEU A 129 -24.98 -3.39 -3.43
C LEU A 129 -26.06 -4.28 -4.05
N LYS A 130 -27.06 -4.73 -3.28
CA LYS A 130 -28.17 -5.54 -3.81
C LYS A 130 -28.91 -4.82 -4.92
N ASN A 131 -29.25 -3.54 -4.73
CA ASN A 131 -29.93 -2.75 -5.75
C ASN A 131 -29.09 -2.56 -7.00
N TRP A 132 -27.76 -2.47 -6.86
CA TRP A 132 -26.87 -2.47 -8.01
C TRP A 132 -26.85 -3.83 -8.73
N GLN A 133 -26.73 -4.93 -7.98
CA GLN A 133 -26.78 -6.29 -8.53
C GLN A 133 -28.08 -6.54 -9.30
N ILE A 134 -29.24 -6.17 -8.75
CA ILE A 134 -30.55 -6.31 -9.41
C ILE A 134 -30.57 -5.53 -10.74
N ARG A 135 -30.10 -4.28 -10.74
CA ARG A 135 -30.03 -3.47 -11.97
C ARG A 135 -29.09 -4.09 -13.01
N ALA A 136 -27.95 -4.61 -12.57
CA ALA A 136 -26.99 -5.26 -13.45
C ALA A 136 -27.55 -6.55 -14.07
N LEU A 137 -28.23 -7.38 -13.26
CA LEU A 137 -28.91 -8.60 -13.71
C LEU A 137 -30.04 -8.30 -14.70
N LYS A 138 -30.87 -7.28 -14.44
CA LYS A 138 -31.91 -6.85 -15.39
C LYS A 138 -31.30 -6.48 -16.74
N LYS A 139 -30.25 -5.66 -16.72
CA LYS A 139 -29.54 -5.26 -17.94
C LYS A 139 -28.91 -6.45 -18.68
N GLN A 140 -28.40 -7.45 -17.96
CA GLN A 140 -27.85 -8.66 -18.59
C GLN A 140 -28.94 -9.50 -19.28
N ARG A 141 -30.13 -9.59 -18.68
CA ARG A 141 -31.27 -10.33 -19.23
C ARG A 141 -31.91 -9.65 -20.44
N GLU A 142 -31.82 -8.33 -20.57
CA GLU A 142 -32.34 -7.59 -21.72
C GLU A 142 -31.42 -7.68 -22.97
N VAL A 143 -30.16 -8.10 -22.77
CA VAL A 143 -29.14 -8.19 -23.84
C VAL A 143 -28.93 -9.64 -24.33
N THR A 144 -29.54 -10.62 -23.65
CA THR A 144 -29.49 -12.05 -24.01
C THR A 144 -30.81 -12.46 -24.66
#